data_AF-A0A7S0ZGS3-F1
#
_entry.id   AF-A0A7S0ZGS3-F1
#
_cell.length_a   1.000
_cell.length_b   1.000
_cell.length_c   1.000
_cell.angle_alpha   90.00
_cell.angle_beta   90.00
_cell.angle_gamma   90.00
#
_symmetry.space_group_name_H-M   'P 1'
#
loop_
_entity.id
_entity.type
_entity.pdbx_description
1 polymer ?
#
loop_
_entity_poly.entity_id
_entity_poly.type
_entity_poly.pdbx_seq_one_letter_code
_entity_poly.pdbx_strand_id
1 'polypeptide(L)'
;MVAFVVGNIGSTTFRSPGKIQFGVHTKVGTLCRKNGRSMIMVASAESAEDVELSSEALRCLSFLRGQRSVFCALQGFSAVDAALMRKNDTARSYISDVQLNHATGCPGKDLYRDIRDNAQVIVEKAFDSFSQKYSALVAPPTVRKNIEIDAEWLLRIIGYGVAGGSLKFFNKESLALYPILYNEIGADTAVFMDLIRELKKATQSAIGTDAANKYFDSALETIA
;
A
#
# COMPACT_ATOMS: atom_id res chain seq x y z
N MET A 1 -6.10 -2.16 15.77
CA MET A 1 -7.29 -1.28 15.62
C MET A 1 -6.86 0.15 15.88
N VAL A 2 -7.00 1.06 14.91
CA VAL A 2 -6.63 2.49 15.06
C VAL A 2 -7.90 3.27 15.33
N ALA A 3 -7.98 3.97 16.46
CA ALA A 3 -9.08 4.85 16.80
C ALA A 3 -8.66 6.32 16.59
N PHE A 4 -9.49 7.08 15.89
CA PHE A 4 -9.28 8.51 15.68
C PHE A 4 -10.15 9.28 16.68
N VAL A 5 -9.53 10.06 17.58
CA VAL A 5 -10.24 10.90 18.53
C VAL A 5 -9.92 12.37 18.25
N VAL A 6 -10.96 13.17 18.04
CA VAL A 6 -10.85 14.63 17.82
C VAL A 6 -11.21 15.34 19.12
N GLY A 7 -10.32 16.18 19.66
CA GLY A 7 -10.58 16.97 20.87
C GLY A 7 -9.71 18.23 20.99
N ASN A 8 -10.20 19.22 21.74
CA ASN A 8 -9.46 20.45 22.05
C ASN A 8 -8.50 20.22 23.23
N ILE A 9 -7.25 20.65 23.12
CA ILE A 9 -6.23 20.43 24.17
C ILE A 9 -6.26 21.58 25.18
N GLY A 10 -6.54 21.24 26.44
CA GLY A 10 -6.56 22.13 27.61
C GLY A 10 -7.00 21.45 28.91
N SER A 11 -7.62 20.26 28.83
CA SER A 11 -7.95 19.42 29.99
C SER A 11 -7.21 18.09 29.92
N THR A 12 -6.66 17.64 31.05
CA THR A 12 -6.17 16.27 31.27
C THR A 12 -7.29 15.23 31.32
N THR A 13 -8.52 15.62 31.04
CA THR A 13 -9.70 14.77 30.92
C THR A 13 -10.34 14.98 29.54
N PHE A 14 -10.24 13.96 28.68
CA PHE A 14 -10.99 13.89 27.43
C PHE A 14 -12.38 13.33 27.73
N ARG A 15 -13.42 14.18 27.68
CA ARG A 15 -14.81 13.72 27.70
C ARG A 15 -15.28 13.46 26.28
N SER A 16 -15.16 12.21 25.85
CA SER A 16 -15.94 11.68 24.72
C SER A 16 -17.36 11.33 25.21
N PRO A 17 -18.41 11.43 24.37
CA PRO A 17 -19.76 10.96 24.73
C PRO A 17 -19.83 9.45 25.00
N GLY A 18 -18.76 8.70 24.68
CA GLY A 18 -18.51 7.35 25.19
C GLY A 18 -17.16 7.30 25.90
N LYS A 19 -17.11 6.79 27.12
CA LYS A 19 -15.87 6.61 27.90
C LYS A 19 -14.91 5.70 27.12
N ILE A 20 -13.88 6.26 26.49
CA ILE A 20 -12.73 5.49 26.01
C ILE A 20 -11.72 5.48 27.15
N GLN A 21 -11.56 4.32 27.81
CA GLN A 21 -10.46 4.07 28.74
C GLN A 21 -9.24 3.64 27.93
N PHE A 22 -8.16 4.41 28.00
CA PHE A 22 -6.87 3.98 27.46
C PHE A 22 -6.16 3.09 28.48
N GLY A 23 -5.65 1.95 28.03
CA GLY A 23 -4.90 1.02 28.88
C GLY A 23 -3.56 1.62 29.33
N VAL A 24 -3.00 1.08 30.43
CA VAL A 24 -1.78 1.58 31.10
C VAL A 24 -0.54 1.58 30.19
N HIS A 25 -0.58 0.84 29.08
CA HIS A 25 0.52 0.68 28.10
C HIS A 25 0.28 1.42 26.78
N THR A 26 -0.49 2.52 26.82
CA THR A 26 -0.85 3.30 25.63
C THR A 26 0.08 4.50 25.47
N LYS A 27 0.89 4.56 24.40
CA LYS A 27 1.66 5.77 24.06
C LYS A 27 0.81 6.69 23.18
N VAL A 28 0.69 7.94 23.62
CA VAL A 28 -0.12 8.99 22.97
C VAL A 28 0.83 10.02 22.35
N GLY A 29 0.87 10.06 21.01
CA GLY A 29 1.63 11.05 20.24
C GLY A 29 0.73 12.14 19.66
N THR A 30 1.19 13.39 19.67
CA THR A 30 0.48 14.52 19.04
C THR A 30 1.24 14.94 17.78
N LEU A 31 0.61 14.85 16.61
CA LEU A 31 1.22 15.29 15.34
C LEU A 31 0.54 16.58 14.85
N CYS A 32 1.33 17.66 14.82
CA CYS A 32 1.10 19.00 14.25
C CYS A 32 -0.30 19.66 14.35
N ARG A 33 -0.31 20.90 14.86
CA ARG A 33 -1.46 21.82 14.81
C ARG A 33 -1.57 22.45 13.42
N LYS A 34 -2.70 22.24 12.73
CA LYS A 34 -3.16 23.16 11.68
C LYS A 34 -4.66 23.39 11.87
N ASN A 35 -5.06 24.66 11.98
CA ASN A 35 -6.45 25.11 12.17
C ASN A 35 -7.17 24.57 13.42
N GLY A 36 -6.46 24.41 14.54
CA GLY A 36 -7.07 24.08 15.84
C GLY A 36 -7.53 22.63 16.02
N ARG A 37 -7.30 21.75 15.04
CA ARG A 37 -7.56 20.31 15.16
C ARG A 37 -6.24 19.57 15.32
N SER A 38 -6.10 18.82 16.40
CA SER A 38 -4.97 17.92 16.64
C SER A 38 -5.40 16.48 16.33
N MET A 39 -4.61 15.76 15.52
CA MET A 39 -4.73 14.30 15.44
C MET A 39 -3.87 13.68 16.55
N ILE A 40 -4.49 12.77 17.30
CA ILE A 40 -3.83 11.99 18.33
C ILE A 40 -3.64 10.58 17.79
N MET A 41 -2.39 10.15 17.69
CA MET A 41 -2.06 8.75 17.37
C MET A 41 -1.88 7.97 18.67
N VAL A 42 -2.52 6.80 18.71
CA VAL A 42 -2.53 5.90 19.85
C VAL A 42 -1.95 4.56 19.39
N ALA A 43 -0.80 4.18 19.92
CA ALA A 43 -0.16 2.88 19.66
C ALA A 43 -0.09 2.07 20.97
N SER A 44 -0.39 0.77 20.91
CA SER A 44 -0.21 -0.13 22.06
C SER A 44 1.24 -0.59 22.13
N ALA A 45 1.85 -0.46 23.31
CA ALA A 45 3.29 -0.58 23.52
C ALA A 45 3.74 -2.00 23.87
N GLU A 46 3.36 -3.01 23.08
CA GLU A 46 3.81 -4.38 23.31
C GLU A 46 4.72 -4.84 22.16
N SER A 47 5.99 -5.09 22.49
CA SER A 47 7.14 -5.58 21.69
C SER A 47 8.02 -4.56 20.94
N ALA A 48 8.52 -3.55 21.64
CA ALA A 48 9.55 -2.64 21.11
C ALA A 48 10.98 -3.23 21.24
N GLU A 49 11.30 -4.23 20.40
CA GLU A 49 12.52 -4.16 19.58
C GLU A 49 12.05 -3.89 18.14
N ASP A 50 11.24 -2.83 18.02
CA ASP A 50 10.74 -2.38 16.75
C ASP A 50 11.86 -1.66 16.03
N VAL A 51 12.10 -2.03 14.77
CA VAL A 51 12.87 -1.21 13.84
C VAL A 51 12.15 0.15 13.76
N GLU A 52 12.59 1.10 14.58
CA GLU A 52 12.13 2.49 14.52
C GLU A 52 12.58 3.06 13.18
N LEU A 53 11.67 3.06 12.20
CA LEU A 53 11.86 3.79 10.95
C LEU A 53 12.27 5.24 11.27
N SER A 54 13.25 5.78 10.55
CA SER A 54 13.66 7.16 10.79
C SER A 54 12.50 8.14 10.60
N SER A 55 12.62 9.33 11.19
CA SER A 55 11.64 10.41 10.99
C SER A 55 11.49 10.80 9.51
N GLU A 56 12.54 10.58 8.70
CA GLU A 56 12.52 10.81 7.26
C GLU A 56 11.73 9.71 6.54
N ALA A 57 11.98 8.44 6.87
CA ALA A 57 11.22 7.30 6.35
C ALA A 57 9.72 7.40 6.67
N LEU A 58 9.37 7.77 7.89
CA LEU A 58 7.96 7.97 8.29
C LEU A 58 7.30 9.13 7.53
N ARG A 59 8.04 10.20 7.23
CA ARG A 59 7.55 11.31 6.39
C ARG A 59 7.35 10.86 4.95
N CYS A 60 8.30 10.15 4.35
CA CYS A 60 8.19 9.59 3.01
C CYS A 60 7.01 8.63 2.90
N LEU A 61 6.85 7.73 3.87
CA LEU A 61 5.73 6.78 3.93
C LEU A 61 4.38 7.51 4.08
N SER A 62 4.30 8.51 4.94
CA SER A 62 3.09 9.34 5.11
C SER A 62 2.77 10.13 3.85
N PHE A 63 3.80 10.63 3.15
CA PHE A 63 3.66 11.39 1.91
C PHE A 63 3.18 10.51 0.75
N LEU A 64 3.72 9.30 0.61
CA LEU A 64 3.30 8.30 -0.38
C LEU A 64 1.89 7.77 -0.12
N ARG A 65 1.53 7.54 1.15
CA ARG A 65 0.21 7.02 1.54
C ARG A 65 -0.87 8.10 1.63
N GLY A 66 -0.52 9.39 1.58
CA GLY A 66 -1.43 10.50 1.88
C GLY A 66 -1.47 11.66 0.87
N GLN A 67 -0.41 11.93 0.10
CA GLN A 67 -0.33 13.13 -0.76
C GLN A 67 0.06 12.85 -2.21
N ARG A 68 0.95 11.89 -2.47
CA ARG A 68 1.32 11.48 -3.83
C ARG A 68 1.05 9.99 -4.02
N SER A 69 -0.03 9.70 -4.75
CA SER A 69 -0.28 8.32 -5.16
C SER A 69 0.79 7.87 -6.15
N VAL A 70 1.28 6.66 -5.93
CA VAL A 70 2.17 5.95 -6.84
C VAL A 70 1.41 5.47 -8.08
N PHE A 71 0.08 5.50 -8.05
CA PHE A 71 -0.75 5.39 -9.23
C PHE A 71 -0.75 6.71 -10.04
N CYS A 72 -0.37 6.63 -11.32
CA CYS A 72 -0.42 7.75 -12.25
C CYS A 72 -1.72 7.74 -13.06
N ALA A 73 -2.71 8.49 -12.58
CA ALA A 73 -4.01 8.60 -13.25
C ALA A 73 -3.97 9.46 -14.54
N LEU A 74 -2.93 10.27 -14.72
CA LEU A 74 -2.81 11.24 -15.82
C LEU A 74 -2.21 10.63 -17.10
N GLN A 75 -1.69 9.40 -17.03
CA GLN A 75 -1.05 8.74 -18.17
C GLN A 75 -1.74 7.41 -18.46
N GLY A 76 -2.17 7.22 -19.70
CA GLY A 76 -2.69 5.93 -20.19
C GLY A 76 -4.09 5.54 -19.73
N PHE A 77 -4.81 6.38 -18.98
CA PHE A 77 -6.22 6.17 -18.63
C PHE A 77 -7.11 7.24 -19.25
N SER A 78 -8.36 6.89 -19.57
CA SER A 78 -9.39 7.92 -19.80
C SER A 78 -9.65 8.69 -18.50
N ALA A 79 -10.17 9.92 -18.59
CA ALA A 79 -10.47 10.71 -17.40
C ALA A 79 -11.44 10.01 -16.42
N VAL A 80 -12.37 9.21 -16.95
CA VAL A 80 -13.36 8.46 -16.16
C VAL A 80 -12.70 7.29 -15.43
N ASP A 81 -11.89 6.48 -16.13
CA ASP A 81 -11.20 5.35 -15.51
C ASP A 81 -10.16 5.85 -14.49
N ALA A 82 -9.44 6.92 -14.83
CA ALA A 82 -8.51 7.60 -13.93
C ALA A 82 -9.19 8.06 -12.63
N ALA A 83 -10.44 8.54 -12.69
CA ALA A 83 -11.20 8.90 -11.49
C ALA A 83 -11.63 7.67 -10.68
N LEU A 84 -12.05 6.60 -11.35
CA LEU A 84 -12.42 5.33 -10.71
C LEU A 84 -11.23 4.68 -9.98
N MET A 85 -10.07 4.59 -10.64
CA MET A 85 -8.85 4.04 -10.04
C MET A 85 -8.37 4.87 -8.86
N ARG A 86 -8.34 6.20 -8.99
CA ARG A 86 -7.96 7.11 -7.88
C ARG A 86 -8.87 6.97 -6.67
N LYS A 87 -10.18 6.86 -6.90
CA LYS A 87 -11.17 6.66 -5.82
C LYS A 87 -10.86 5.39 -5.04
N ASN A 88 -10.62 4.28 -5.74
CA ASN A 88 -10.33 2.98 -5.14
C ASN A 88 -8.94 2.92 -4.50
N ASP A 89 -7.93 3.55 -5.10
CA ASP A 89 -6.59 3.65 -4.50
C ASP A 89 -6.62 4.42 -3.17
N THR A 90 -7.34 5.56 -3.14
CA THR A 90 -7.56 6.33 -1.91
C THR A 90 -8.26 5.49 -0.83
N ALA A 91 -9.24 4.67 -1.22
CA ALA A 91 -9.94 3.75 -0.33
C ALA A 91 -9.15 2.48 0.00
N ARG A 92 -7.99 2.27 -0.63
CA ARG A 92 -7.16 1.05 -0.55
C ARG A 92 -7.94 -0.23 -0.89
N SER A 93 -8.86 -0.15 -1.83
CA SER A 93 -9.76 -1.24 -2.20
C SER A 93 -9.62 -1.63 -3.67
N TYR A 94 -9.86 -2.90 -4.00
CA TYR A 94 -10.08 -3.28 -5.38
C TYR A 94 -11.41 -2.67 -5.90
N ILE A 95 -11.50 -2.47 -7.21
CA ILE A 95 -12.70 -2.05 -7.94
C ILE A 95 -13.74 -3.17 -7.85
N SER A 96 -14.95 -2.82 -7.44
CA SER A 96 -16.04 -3.79 -7.35
C SER A 96 -16.63 -4.15 -8.72
N ASP A 97 -17.34 -5.27 -8.82
CA ASP A 97 -18.01 -5.64 -10.08
C ASP A 97 -19.03 -4.63 -10.54
N VAL A 98 -19.75 -4.00 -9.62
CA VAL A 98 -20.68 -2.91 -9.93
C VAL A 98 -19.95 -1.76 -10.61
N GLN A 99 -18.78 -1.37 -10.09
CA GLN A 99 -17.97 -0.31 -10.66
C GLN A 99 -17.39 -0.70 -12.03
N LEU A 100 -16.89 -1.94 -12.18
CA LEU A 100 -16.36 -2.44 -13.46
C LEU A 100 -17.45 -2.54 -14.54
N ASN A 101 -18.65 -2.98 -14.18
CA ASN A 101 -19.76 -3.15 -15.12
C ASN A 101 -20.30 -1.80 -15.61
N HIS A 102 -20.15 -0.73 -14.83
CA HIS A 102 -20.51 0.63 -15.22
C HIS A 102 -19.33 1.41 -15.83
N ALA A 103 -18.12 0.86 -15.83
CA ALA A 103 -16.96 1.49 -16.43
C ALA A 103 -17.01 1.33 -17.95
N THR A 104 -16.84 2.45 -18.67
CA THR A 104 -16.79 2.46 -20.14
C THR A 104 -15.38 2.18 -20.68
N GLY A 105 -14.33 2.27 -19.86
CA GLY A 105 -12.93 2.13 -20.27
C GLY A 105 -12.10 1.16 -19.44
N CYS A 106 -12.64 -0.04 -19.17
CA CYS A 106 -11.91 -1.13 -18.51
C CYS A 106 -11.78 -2.36 -19.44
N PRO A 107 -10.93 -2.32 -20.49
CA PRO A 107 -10.80 -3.41 -21.44
C PRO A 107 -10.22 -4.69 -20.81
N GLY A 108 -9.46 -4.59 -19.72
CA GLY A 108 -8.90 -5.73 -18.99
C GLY A 108 -9.73 -6.18 -17.79
N LYS A 109 -11.02 -5.82 -17.73
CA LYS A 109 -11.89 -6.09 -16.57
C LYS A 109 -11.96 -7.57 -16.16
N ASP A 110 -11.93 -8.51 -17.10
CA ASP A 110 -12.08 -9.94 -16.78
C ASP A 110 -10.78 -10.48 -16.16
N LEU A 111 -9.63 -10.18 -16.79
CA LEU A 111 -8.32 -10.49 -16.21
C LEU A 111 -8.12 -9.82 -14.84
N TYR A 112 -8.63 -8.60 -14.67
CA TYR A 112 -8.60 -7.90 -13.38
C TYR A 112 -9.43 -8.61 -12.31
N ARG A 113 -10.62 -9.13 -12.65
CA ARG A 113 -11.46 -9.91 -11.72
C ARG A 113 -10.71 -11.15 -11.25
N ASP A 114 -10.09 -11.88 -12.16
CA ASP A 114 -9.31 -13.06 -11.81
C ASP A 114 -8.19 -12.72 -10.81
N ILE A 115 -7.49 -11.60 -11.01
CA ILE A 115 -6.47 -11.12 -10.06
C ILE A 115 -7.09 -10.73 -8.72
N ARG A 116 -8.18 -9.94 -8.72
CA ARG A 116 -8.87 -9.48 -7.51
C ARG A 116 -9.36 -10.65 -6.67
N ASP A 117 -10.04 -11.59 -7.32
CA ASP A 117 -10.71 -12.71 -6.65
C ASP A 117 -9.68 -13.72 -6.10
N ASN A 118 -8.47 -13.74 -6.66
CA ASN A 118 -7.34 -14.52 -6.17
C ASN A 118 -6.30 -13.69 -5.38
N ALA A 119 -6.57 -12.42 -5.07
CA ALA A 119 -5.56 -11.49 -4.56
C ALA A 119 -4.87 -11.98 -3.28
N GLN A 120 -5.65 -12.51 -2.33
CA GLN A 120 -5.10 -13.05 -1.08
C GLN A 120 -4.12 -14.21 -1.35
N VAL A 121 -4.53 -15.18 -2.17
CA VAL A 121 -3.70 -16.34 -2.53
C VAL A 121 -2.43 -15.90 -3.27
N ILE A 122 -2.53 -14.90 -4.14
CA ILE A 122 -1.39 -14.35 -4.87
C ILE A 122 -0.38 -13.72 -3.89
N VAL A 123 -0.86 -12.86 -2.99
CA VAL A 123 0.00 -12.18 -2.00
C VAL A 123 0.65 -13.19 -1.07
N GLU A 124 -0.09 -14.15 -0.54
CA GLU A 124 0.44 -15.20 0.34
C GLU A 124 1.55 -16.00 -0.36
N LYS A 125 1.30 -16.52 -1.57
CA LYS A 125 2.30 -17.29 -2.33
C LYS A 125 3.55 -16.48 -2.67
N ALA A 126 3.36 -15.22 -3.08
CA ALA A 126 4.47 -14.33 -3.39
C ALA A 126 5.31 -14.05 -2.14
N PHE A 127 4.64 -13.76 -1.02
CA PHE A 127 5.30 -13.43 0.23
C PHE A 127 6.00 -14.64 0.86
N ASP A 128 5.43 -15.84 0.77
CA ASP A 128 6.09 -17.08 1.21
C ASP A 128 7.39 -17.32 0.44
N SER A 129 7.36 -17.17 -0.89
CA SER A 129 8.54 -17.31 -1.73
C SER A 129 9.58 -16.22 -1.45
N PHE A 130 9.13 -14.98 -1.27
CA PHE A 130 9.98 -13.84 -0.94
C PHE A 130 10.65 -14.00 0.44
N SER A 131 9.88 -14.39 1.45
CA SER A 131 10.36 -14.54 2.84
C SER A 131 11.35 -15.69 2.99
N GLN A 132 11.25 -16.75 2.19
CA GLN A 132 12.28 -17.79 2.12
C GLN A 132 13.60 -17.24 1.58
N LYS A 133 13.56 -16.41 0.52
CA LYS A 133 14.74 -15.79 -0.08
C LYS A 133 15.37 -14.72 0.82
N TYR A 134 14.54 -13.97 1.55
CA TYR A 134 14.95 -12.82 2.38
C TYR A 134 14.67 -13.03 3.87
N SER A 135 14.87 -14.25 4.37
CA SER A 135 14.48 -14.64 5.73
C SER A 135 15.05 -13.76 6.84
N ALA A 136 16.32 -13.35 6.71
CA ALA A 136 16.95 -12.45 7.67
C ALA A 136 16.35 -11.03 7.66
N LEU A 137 15.98 -10.52 6.48
CA LEU A 137 15.38 -9.20 6.32
C LEU A 137 13.97 -9.15 6.91
N VAL A 138 13.19 -10.21 6.71
CA VAL A 138 11.79 -10.29 7.18
C VAL A 138 11.65 -10.91 8.58
N ALA A 139 12.77 -11.23 9.26
CA ALA A 139 12.74 -11.74 10.63
C ALA A 139 12.10 -10.74 11.62
N PRO A 140 12.36 -9.42 11.54
CA PRO A 140 11.67 -8.45 12.37
C PRO A 140 10.17 -8.35 12.00
N PRO A 141 9.23 -8.53 12.94
CA PRO A 141 7.78 -8.54 12.65
C PRO A 141 7.26 -7.26 11.97
N THR A 142 7.82 -6.10 12.35
CA THR A 142 7.43 -4.80 11.80
C THR A 142 7.89 -4.63 10.36
N VAL A 143 9.10 -5.11 10.02
CA VAL A 143 9.61 -5.11 8.63
C VAL A 143 8.77 -6.06 7.78
N ARG A 144 8.55 -7.29 8.27
CA ARG A 144 7.69 -8.29 7.63
C ARG A 144 6.34 -7.71 7.24
N LYS A 145 5.63 -7.13 8.21
CA LYS A 145 4.31 -6.54 8.01
C LYS A 145 4.30 -5.39 7.00
N ASN A 146 5.34 -4.55 6.99
CA ASN A 146 5.42 -3.47 6.02
C ASN A 146 5.60 -3.99 4.59
N ILE A 147 6.41 -5.03 4.39
CA ILE A 147 6.61 -5.67 3.08
C ILE A 147 5.34 -6.40 2.64
N GLU A 148 4.61 -7.06 3.54
CA GLU A 148 3.29 -7.66 3.25
C GLU A 148 2.30 -6.59 2.75
N ILE A 149 2.23 -5.44 3.43
CA ILE A 149 1.39 -4.30 3.01
C ILE A 149 1.80 -3.77 1.64
N ASP A 150 3.11 -3.67 1.37
CA ASP A 150 3.62 -3.25 0.07
C ASP A 150 3.23 -4.25 -1.03
N ALA A 151 3.25 -5.56 -0.75
CA ALA A 151 2.85 -6.60 -1.69
C ALA A 151 1.37 -6.47 -2.08
N GLU A 152 0.48 -6.30 -1.09
CA GLU A 152 -0.95 -6.07 -1.33
C GLU A 152 -1.21 -4.82 -2.16
N TRP A 153 -0.49 -3.74 -1.85
CA TRP A 153 -0.64 -2.47 -2.52
C TRP A 153 -0.11 -2.49 -3.95
N LEU A 154 1.05 -3.10 -4.18
CA LEU A 154 1.63 -3.30 -5.51
C LEU A 154 0.69 -4.11 -6.40
N LEU A 155 0.17 -5.23 -5.89
CA LEU A 155 -0.78 -6.06 -6.65
C LEU A 155 -2.02 -5.26 -7.02
N ARG A 156 -2.55 -4.44 -6.11
CA ARG A 156 -3.71 -3.57 -6.37
C ARG A 156 -3.42 -2.54 -7.45
N ILE A 157 -2.29 -1.82 -7.39
CA ILE A 157 -1.91 -0.83 -8.40
C ILE A 157 -1.71 -1.47 -9.77
N ILE A 158 -1.03 -2.61 -9.83
CA ILE A 158 -0.84 -3.38 -11.07
C ILE A 158 -2.20 -3.84 -11.61
N GLY A 159 -3.10 -4.26 -10.73
CA GLY A 159 -4.49 -4.55 -11.06
C GLY A 159 -5.20 -3.37 -11.73
N TYR A 160 -5.00 -2.13 -11.28
CA TYR A 160 -5.57 -0.96 -11.96
C TYR A 160 -5.01 -0.78 -13.38
N GLY A 161 -3.70 -1.01 -13.56
CA GLY A 161 -3.07 -1.07 -14.88
C GLY A 161 -3.74 -2.10 -15.79
N VAL A 162 -3.94 -3.32 -15.28
CA VAL A 162 -4.66 -4.39 -15.98
C VAL A 162 -6.08 -3.96 -16.33
N ALA A 163 -6.87 -3.50 -15.36
CA ALA A 163 -8.27 -3.13 -15.54
C ALA A 163 -8.44 -2.10 -16.66
N GLY A 164 -7.65 -1.02 -16.64
CA GLY A 164 -7.69 0.04 -17.67
C GLY A 164 -6.90 -0.28 -18.94
N GLY A 165 -6.22 -1.42 -19.03
CA GLY A 165 -5.39 -1.76 -20.19
C GLY A 165 -4.14 -0.89 -20.36
N SER A 166 -3.71 -0.18 -19.32
CA SER A 166 -2.59 0.77 -19.36
C SER A 166 -1.32 0.14 -18.81
N LEU A 167 -0.20 0.30 -19.52
CA LEU A 167 1.14 -0.01 -19.01
C LEU A 167 1.75 1.19 -18.26
N LYS A 168 1.22 2.41 -18.47
CA LYS A 168 1.76 3.65 -17.88
C LYS A 168 0.99 4.04 -16.62
N PHE A 169 0.91 3.15 -15.64
CA PHE A 169 0.08 3.32 -14.44
C PHE A 169 0.87 3.70 -13.19
N PHE A 170 2.19 3.70 -13.24
CA PHE A 170 3.06 4.12 -12.15
C PHE A 170 3.49 5.58 -12.27
N ASN A 171 3.51 6.29 -11.14
CA ASN A 171 4.07 7.62 -11.00
C ASN A 171 5.55 7.49 -10.62
N LYS A 172 6.43 7.71 -11.60
CA LYS A 172 7.90 7.63 -11.44
C LYS A 172 8.43 8.49 -10.29
N GLU A 173 7.92 9.70 -10.12
CA GLU A 173 8.38 10.60 -9.06
C GLU A 173 8.03 10.09 -7.66
N SER A 174 6.95 9.31 -7.53
CA SER A 174 6.56 8.71 -6.27
C SER A 174 7.31 7.41 -6.02
N LEU A 175 7.57 6.61 -7.07
CA LEU A 175 8.43 5.42 -6.98
C LEU A 175 9.86 5.77 -6.59
N ALA A 176 10.38 6.94 -6.97
CA ALA A 176 11.72 7.40 -6.58
C ALA A 176 11.92 7.53 -5.06
N LEU A 177 10.85 7.49 -4.25
CA LEU A 177 10.91 7.51 -2.79
C LEU A 177 11.06 6.11 -2.17
N TYR A 178 10.76 5.03 -2.91
CA TYR A 178 10.86 3.66 -2.41
C TYR A 178 12.29 3.20 -2.09
N PRO A 179 13.33 3.57 -2.86
CA PRO A 179 14.71 3.28 -2.49
C PRO A 179 15.10 3.83 -1.11
N ILE A 180 14.63 5.04 -0.77
CA ILE A 180 14.86 5.66 0.54
C ILE A 180 14.19 4.83 1.64
N LEU A 181 12.95 4.39 1.42
CA LEU A 181 12.21 3.56 2.38
C LEU A 181 12.81 2.17 2.57
N TYR A 182 13.31 1.54 1.50
CA TYR A 182 13.90 0.21 1.58
C TYR A 182 15.28 0.24 2.24
N ASN A 183 16.08 1.29 1.99
CA ASN A 183 17.37 1.46 2.67
C ASN A 183 17.22 1.53 4.20
N GLU A 184 16.13 2.11 4.69
CA GLU A 184 15.82 2.24 6.13
C GLU A 184 15.54 0.90 6.82
N ILE A 185 15.07 -0.09 6.07
CA ILE A 185 14.92 -1.47 6.56
C ILE A 185 16.11 -2.35 6.18
N GLY A 186 17.22 -1.76 5.72
CA GLY A 186 18.43 -2.49 5.32
C GLY A 186 18.31 -3.25 4.00
N ALA A 187 17.38 -2.84 3.13
CA ALA A 187 17.14 -3.44 1.83
C ALA A 187 17.49 -2.47 0.69
N ASP A 188 17.97 -3.00 -0.43
CA ASP A 188 18.18 -2.19 -1.63
C ASP A 188 16.94 -2.19 -2.54
N THR A 189 17.02 -1.45 -3.65
CA THR A 189 15.94 -1.41 -4.65
C THR A 189 15.74 -2.77 -5.35
N ALA A 190 16.78 -3.61 -5.43
CA ALA A 190 16.65 -4.93 -6.05
C ALA A 190 15.74 -5.84 -5.24
N VAL A 191 15.73 -5.72 -3.90
CA VAL A 191 14.76 -6.41 -3.03
C VAL A 191 13.32 -6.01 -3.36
N PHE A 192 13.04 -4.72 -3.53
CA PHE A 192 11.71 -4.24 -3.93
C PHE A 192 11.28 -4.78 -5.31
N MET A 193 12.21 -4.78 -6.27
CA MET A 193 11.95 -5.37 -7.59
C MET A 193 11.71 -6.88 -7.51
N ASP A 194 12.41 -7.59 -6.62
CA ASP A 194 12.20 -9.02 -6.42
C ASP A 194 10.83 -9.34 -5.84
N LEU A 195 10.28 -8.48 -4.97
CA LEU A 195 8.88 -8.61 -4.53
C LEU A 195 7.90 -8.55 -5.71
N ILE A 196 8.11 -7.64 -6.66
CA ILE A 196 7.28 -7.53 -7.88
C ILE A 196 7.44 -8.78 -8.76
N ARG A 197 8.65 -9.35 -8.85
CA ARG A 197 8.90 -10.60 -9.59
C ARG A 197 8.19 -11.79 -8.95
N GLU A 198 8.16 -11.88 -7.63
CA GLU A 198 7.42 -12.94 -6.92
C GLU A 198 5.91 -12.76 -7.08
N LEU A 199 5.39 -11.52 -7.02
CA LEU A 199 3.99 -11.23 -7.33
C LEU A 199 3.62 -11.63 -8.77
N LYS A 200 4.50 -11.37 -9.75
CA LYS A 200 4.30 -11.79 -11.15
C LYS A 200 4.13 -13.30 -11.27
N LYS A 201 5.06 -14.08 -10.69
CA LYS A 201 5.03 -15.55 -10.70
C LYS A 201 3.77 -16.08 -10.01
N ALA A 202 3.47 -15.56 -8.82
CA ALA A 202 2.30 -15.97 -8.04
C ALA A 202 0.99 -15.64 -8.77
N THR A 203 0.91 -14.48 -9.43
CA THR A 203 -0.24 -14.07 -10.23
C THR A 203 -0.45 -15.05 -11.39
N GLN A 204 0.58 -15.28 -12.20
CA GLN A 204 0.52 -16.22 -13.32
C GLN A 204 0.09 -17.62 -12.87
N SER A 205 0.62 -18.10 -11.75
CA SER A 205 0.23 -19.39 -11.17
C SER A 205 -1.22 -19.43 -10.69
N ALA A 206 -1.71 -18.37 -10.06
CA ALA A 206 -3.06 -18.35 -9.49
C ALA A 206 -4.16 -18.22 -10.54
N ILE A 207 -3.96 -17.40 -11.58
CA ILE A 207 -4.97 -17.15 -12.62
C ILE A 207 -4.80 -18.04 -13.86
N GLY A 208 -3.70 -18.81 -13.95
CA GLY A 208 -3.47 -19.78 -15.01
C GLY A 208 -3.12 -19.17 -16.38
N THR A 209 -2.71 -17.91 -16.45
CA THR A 209 -2.34 -17.22 -17.69
C THR A 209 -1.22 -16.21 -17.46
N ASP A 210 -0.43 -15.94 -18.50
CA ASP A 210 0.64 -14.93 -18.50
C ASP A 210 0.17 -13.55 -18.99
N ALA A 211 -1.12 -13.37 -19.31
CA ALA A 211 -1.65 -12.14 -19.89
C ALA A 211 -1.38 -10.88 -19.04
N ALA A 212 -1.22 -11.05 -17.73
CA ALA A 212 -0.89 -9.96 -16.80
C ALA A 212 0.61 -9.63 -16.74
N ASN A 213 1.49 -10.49 -17.26
CA ASN A 213 2.95 -10.39 -17.08
C ASN A 213 3.51 -9.06 -17.60
N LYS A 214 3.00 -8.57 -18.74
CA LYS A 214 3.42 -7.28 -19.32
C LYS A 214 3.22 -6.08 -18.37
N TYR A 215 2.25 -6.14 -17.45
CA TYR A 215 2.02 -5.06 -16.49
C TYR A 215 3.04 -5.09 -15.35
N PHE A 216 3.42 -6.29 -14.89
CA PHE A 216 4.54 -6.46 -13.96
C PHE A 216 5.87 -6.07 -14.59
N ASP A 217 6.09 -6.43 -15.86
CA ASP A 217 7.31 -6.05 -16.58
C ASP A 217 7.41 -4.53 -16.74
N SER A 218 6.31 -3.88 -17.13
CA SER A 218 6.27 -2.41 -17.18
C SER A 218 6.49 -1.75 -15.82
N ALA A 219 6.08 -2.40 -14.72
CA ALA A 219 6.37 -1.93 -13.35
C ALA A 219 7.87 -1.97 -13.07
N LEU A 220 8.50 -3.11 -13.36
CA LEU A 220 9.93 -3.34 -13.18
C LEU A 220 10.76 -2.36 -14.02
N GLU A 221 10.41 -2.15 -15.28
CA GLU A 221 11.05 -1.17 -16.18
C GLU A 221 10.90 0.28 -15.69
N THR A 222 9.85 0.57 -14.92
CA THR A 222 9.63 1.92 -14.38
C THR A 222 10.50 2.17 -13.14
N ILE A 223 10.88 1.12 -12.42
CA ILE A 223 11.66 1.17 -11.18
C ILE A 223 13.17 1.06 -11.46
N ALA A 224 13.56 0.29 -12.48
CA ALA A 224 14.94 0.13 -12.92
C ALA A 224 15.55 1.45 -13.44
#